data_AF-A0A7C5LAB2-F1
#
_entry.id   AF-A0A7C5LAB2-F1
#
_cell.length_a   1.000
_cell.length_b   1.000
_cell.length_c   1.000
_cell.angle_alpha   90.00
_cell.angle_beta   90.00
_cell.angle_gamma   90.00
#
_symmetry.space_group_name_H-M   'P 1'
#
loop_
_entity.id
_entity.type
_entity.pdbx_description
1 polymer ?
#
loop_
_entity_poly.entity_id
_entity_poly.type
_entity_poly.pdbx_seq_one_letter_code
_entity_poly.pdbx_strand_id
1 'polypeptide(L)'
;MAVKTYAKEALAPDYQTMILEFENVPFDFQKQRELIYEYGVEDEEPVIFADQYLLDSLDEYIKNSPRWHGFKIEDDPSQPLEKWWWHLNRIVRGEFPEDKLPKHLREIYRERYLKK
;
A
#
# COMPACT_ATOMS: atom_id res chain seq x y z
N MET A 1 -28.79 -6.88 5.62
CA MET A 1 -27.49 -7.33 5.09
C MET A 1 -26.55 -7.47 6.28
N ALA A 2 -26.08 -8.68 6.57
CA ALA A 2 -25.24 -8.93 7.75
C ALA A 2 -23.80 -8.56 7.41
N VAL A 3 -23.28 -7.51 8.06
CA VAL A 3 -21.84 -7.24 8.08
C VAL A 3 -21.23 -8.40 8.87
N LYS A 4 -20.52 -9.29 8.18
CA LYS A 4 -19.74 -10.33 8.84
C LYS A 4 -18.62 -9.63 9.60
N THR A 5 -18.83 -9.39 10.89
CA THR A 5 -17.77 -9.10 11.84
C THR A 5 -16.89 -10.35 11.91
N TYR A 6 -15.83 -10.38 11.10
CA TYR A 6 -14.76 -11.34 11.28
C TYR A 6 -14.02 -10.93 12.55
N ALA A 7 -14.04 -11.82 13.55
CA ALA A 7 -13.30 -11.60 14.79
C ALA A 7 -11.81 -11.45 14.43
N LYS A 8 -11.14 -10.41 14.97
CA LYS A 8 -9.70 -10.15 14.83
C LYS A 8 -8.83 -11.41 15.01
N GLU A 9 -9.28 -12.35 15.82
CA GLU A 9 -8.59 -13.60 16.17
C GLU A 9 -8.62 -14.67 15.07
N ALA A 10 -9.59 -14.62 14.13
CA ALA A 10 -9.67 -15.56 13.00
C ALA A 10 -8.86 -15.11 11.77
N LEU A 11 -8.37 -13.86 11.78
CA LEU A 11 -7.72 -13.20 10.65
C LEU A 11 -6.18 -13.28 10.71
N ALA A 12 -5.59 -13.64 11.86
CA ALA A 12 -4.14 -13.61 12.06
C ALA A 12 -3.29 -14.39 11.02
N PRO A 13 -3.74 -15.54 10.45
CA PRO A 13 -2.94 -16.23 9.44
C PRO A 13 -3.02 -15.60 8.05
N ASP A 14 -4.15 -15.02 7.64
CA ASP A 14 -4.36 -14.68 6.22
C ASP A 14 -3.62 -13.42 5.79
N TYR A 15 -3.68 -12.33 6.56
CA TYR A 15 -3.00 -11.08 6.20
C TYR A 15 -1.50 -11.13 6.52
N GLN A 16 -1.07 -11.86 7.56
CA GLN A 16 0.37 -12.10 7.79
C GLN A 16 0.97 -12.89 6.63
N THR A 17 0.26 -13.89 6.10
CA THR A 17 0.65 -14.57 4.87
C THR A 17 0.64 -13.62 3.67
N MET A 18 -0.36 -12.74 3.51
CA MET A 18 -0.39 -11.72 2.45
C MET A 18 0.81 -10.74 2.52
N ILE A 19 1.25 -10.37 3.73
CA ILE A 19 2.41 -9.50 3.96
C ILE A 19 3.73 -10.24 3.70
N LEU A 20 3.82 -11.51 4.08
CA LEU A 20 5.01 -12.34 3.86
C LEU A 20 5.17 -12.82 2.40
N GLU A 21 4.08 -12.85 1.62
CA GLU A 21 4.06 -13.32 0.24
C GLU A 21 4.21 -12.21 -0.83
N PHE A 22 4.54 -10.97 -0.43
CA PHE A 22 4.91 -9.90 -1.36
C PHE A 22 5.95 -10.34 -2.42
N GLU A 23 6.76 -11.35 -2.10
CA GLU A 23 7.84 -11.84 -2.96
C GLU A 23 7.45 -12.99 -3.91
N ASN A 24 6.29 -13.67 -3.74
CA ASN A 24 6.08 -14.99 -4.34
C ASN A 24 4.81 -15.20 -5.18
N VAL A 25 3.95 -14.18 -5.36
CA VAL A 25 2.75 -14.33 -6.21
C VAL A 25 2.50 -13.05 -7.03
N PRO A 26 2.12 -13.13 -8.32
CA PRO A 26 1.68 -11.97 -9.08
C PRO A 26 0.31 -11.50 -8.58
N PHE A 27 0.29 -10.81 -7.44
CA PHE A 27 -0.90 -10.17 -6.91
C PHE A 27 -0.78 -8.65 -6.99
N ASP A 28 -1.92 -8.04 -7.24
CA ASP A 28 -2.11 -6.60 -7.36
C ASP A 28 -2.07 -5.95 -5.98
N PHE A 29 -0.98 -5.23 -5.69
CA PHE A 29 -0.79 -4.52 -4.41
C PHE A 29 -1.97 -3.62 -4.07
N GLN A 30 -2.57 -2.94 -5.05
CA GLN A 30 -3.67 -2.03 -4.80
C GLN A 30 -4.88 -2.79 -4.25
N LYS A 31 -5.15 -3.99 -4.78
CA LYS A 31 -6.19 -4.89 -4.26
C LYS A 31 -5.85 -5.45 -2.88
N GLN A 32 -4.59 -5.81 -2.62
CA GLN A 32 -4.18 -6.29 -1.30
C GLN A 32 -4.35 -5.19 -0.23
N ARG A 33 -3.92 -3.96 -0.55
CA ARG A 33 -4.03 -2.85 0.38
C ARG A 33 -5.48 -2.40 0.60
N GLU A 34 -6.34 -2.60 -0.40
CA GLU A 34 -7.79 -2.45 -0.27
C GLU A 34 -8.38 -3.44 0.74
N LEU A 35 -7.96 -4.72 0.72
CA LEU A 35 -8.40 -5.70 1.72
C LEU A 35 -7.94 -5.30 3.15
N ILE A 36 -6.69 -4.87 3.31
CA ILE A 36 -6.17 -4.37 4.59
C ILE A 36 -7.03 -3.21 5.11
N TYR A 37 -7.43 -2.29 4.23
CA TYR A 37 -8.33 -1.19 4.55
C TYR A 37 -9.72 -1.67 4.96
N GLU A 38 -10.33 -2.58 4.18
CA GLU A 38 -11.64 -3.16 4.49
C GLU A 38 -11.66 -3.91 5.82
N TYR A 39 -10.53 -4.54 6.19
CA TYR A 39 -10.36 -5.23 7.48
C TYR A 39 -10.07 -4.29 8.65
N GLY A 40 -9.72 -3.02 8.41
CA GLY A 40 -9.45 -2.04 9.47
C GLY A 40 -8.22 -2.38 10.31
N VAL A 41 -7.20 -2.99 9.69
CA VAL A 41 -5.95 -3.44 10.34
C VAL A 41 -4.74 -2.59 9.93
N GLU A 42 -4.98 -1.38 9.45
CA GLU A 42 -3.95 -0.49 8.90
C GLU A 42 -2.88 -0.08 9.91
N ASP A 43 -3.23 -0.04 11.20
CA ASP A 43 -2.35 0.36 12.29
C ASP A 43 -1.57 -0.83 12.91
N GLU A 44 -1.74 -2.05 12.39
CA GLU A 44 -0.99 -3.22 12.88
C GLU A 44 0.49 -3.13 12.42
N GLU A 45 1.44 -3.45 13.31
CA GLU A 45 2.89 -3.29 13.03
C GLU A 45 3.36 -3.92 11.70
N PRO A 46 2.93 -5.12 11.31
CA PRO A 46 3.33 -5.72 10.03
C PRO A 46 2.89 -4.90 8.81
N VAL A 47 1.71 -4.27 8.88
CA VAL A 47 1.17 -3.42 7.80
C VAL A 47 1.96 -2.12 7.72
N ILE A 48 2.22 -1.50 8.87
CA ILE A 48 3.06 -0.29 8.95
C ILE A 48 4.44 -0.57 8.34
N PHE A 49 5.08 -1.68 8.71
CA PHE A 49 6.38 -2.08 8.18
C PHE A 49 6.34 -2.30 6.66
N ALA A 50 5.33 -3.01 6.15
CA ALA A 50 5.19 -3.26 4.72
C ALA A 50 4.96 -1.96 3.92
N ASP A 51 4.09 -1.07 4.42
CA ASP A 51 3.82 0.22 3.79
C ASP A 51 5.11 1.08 3.75
N GLN A 52 5.91 1.08 4.83
CA GLN A 52 7.19 1.80 4.89
C GLN A 52 8.22 1.22 3.91
N TYR A 53 8.37 -0.11 3.89
CA TYR A 53 9.28 -0.80 2.99
C TYR A 53 8.95 -0.54 1.51
N LEU A 54 7.67 -0.58 1.17
CA LEU A 54 7.19 -0.20 -0.16
C LEU A 54 7.58 1.25 -0.49
N LEU A 55 7.27 2.19 0.40
CA LEU A 55 7.52 3.61 0.13
C LEU A 55 9.01 3.92 -0.02
N ASP A 56 9.86 3.22 0.73
CA ASP A 56 11.32 3.34 0.60
C ASP A 56 11.83 2.89 -0.77
N SER A 57 11.19 1.93 -1.41
CA SER A 57 11.63 1.38 -2.70
C SER A 57 10.64 1.64 -3.83
N LEU A 58 9.78 2.66 -3.69
CA LEU A 58 8.59 2.81 -4.53
C LEU A 58 8.94 3.06 -6.01
N ASP A 59 10.01 3.79 -6.28
CA ASP A 59 10.48 4.04 -7.65
C ASP A 59 10.95 2.75 -8.34
N GLU A 60 11.69 1.90 -7.62
CA GLU A 60 12.11 0.59 -8.11
C GLU A 60 10.90 -0.34 -8.30
N TYR A 61 9.96 -0.31 -7.36
CA TYR A 61 8.74 -1.09 -7.40
C TYR A 61 7.87 -0.75 -8.62
N ILE A 62 7.58 0.54 -8.86
CA ILE A 62 6.82 0.97 -10.03
C ILE A 62 7.56 0.62 -11.32
N LYS A 63 8.88 0.89 -11.39
CA LYS A 63 9.71 0.62 -12.57
C LYS A 63 9.72 -0.86 -12.95
N ASN A 64 9.78 -1.76 -11.97
CA ASN A 64 9.83 -3.21 -12.20
C ASN A 64 8.46 -3.88 -12.21
N SER A 65 7.37 -3.18 -11.87
CA SER A 65 6.02 -3.74 -11.84
C SER A 65 5.62 -4.52 -13.10
N PRO A 66 5.93 -4.10 -14.35
CA PRO A 66 5.57 -4.90 -15.53
C PRO A 66 6.31 -6.24 -15.59
N ARG A 67 7.53 -6.30 -15.04
CA ARG A 67 8.34 -7.51 -14.98
C ARG A 67 7.88 -8.45 -13.86
N TRP A 68 7.54 -7.90 -12.69
CA TRP A 68 7.18 -8.70 -11.51
C TRP A 68 5.71 -9.14 -11.51
N HIS A 69 4.82 -8.30 -12.01
CA HIS A 69 3.37 -8.53 -11.93
C HIS A 69 2.71 -8.76 -13.31
N GLY A 70 3.43 -8.52 -14.41
CA GLY A 70 2.89 -8.63 -15.76
C GLY A 70 2.03 -7.45 -16.21
N PHE A 71 1.91 -6.41 -15.37
CA PHE A 71 1.22 -5.16 -15.68
C PHE A 71 1.93 -3.98 -15.03
N LYS A 72 1.73 -2.79 -15.58
CA LYS A 72 2.23 -1.54 -15.01
C LYS A 72 1.25 -1.06 -13.94
N ILE A 73 1.77 -0.64 -12.79
CA ILE A 73 0.98 0.02 -11.77
C ILE A 73 0.62 1.44 -12.23
N GLU A 74 -0.67 1.73 -12.24
CA GLU A 74 -1.23 3.03 -12.61
C GLU A 74 -2.01 3.63 -11.46
N ASP A 75 -2.14 4.96 -11.48
CA ASP A 75 -2.97 5.67 -10.52
C ASP A 75 -4.44 5.59 -10.96
N ASP A 76 -5.35 5.48 -10.01
CA ASP A 76 -6.79 5.62 -10.24
C ASP A 76 -7.29 6.95 -9.63
N PRO A 77 -7.49 8.01 -10.45
CA PRO A 77 -7.92 9.31 -9.95
C PRO A 77 -9.37 9.32 -9.44
N SER A 78 -10.15 8.26 -9.69
CA SER A 78 -11.50 8.14 -9.12
C SER A 78 -11.48 7.74 -7.64
N GLN A 79 -10.36 7.23 -7.13
CA GLN A 79 -10.20 6.81 -5.75
C GLN A 79 -9.91 8.01 -4.83
N PRO A 80 -10.47 8.03 -3.61
CA PRO A 80 -10.20 9.09 -2.64
C PRO A 80 -8.71 9.13 -2.25
N LEU A 81 -8.22 10.31 -1.86
CA LEU A 81 -6.81 10.50 -1.50
C LEU A 81 -6.44 9.76 -0.22
N GLU A 82 -7.38 9.51 0.67
CA GLU A 82 -7.17 8.71 1.88
C GLU A 82 -6.70 7.29 1.52
N LYS A 83 -7.06 6.79 0.34
CA LYS A 83 -6.56 5.52 -0.22
C LYS A 83 -5.32 5.73 -1.07
N TRP A 84 -4.25 6.20 -0.45
CA TRP A 84 -2.99 6.58 -1.09
C TRP A 84 -2.37 5.49 -2.00
N TRP A 85 -2.64 4.20 -1.75
CA TRP A 85 -2.16 3.08 -2.56
C TRP A 85 -2.70 3.07 -4.00
N TRP A 86 -3.78 3.82 -4.27
CA TRP A 86 -4.27 4.05 -5.62
C TRP A 86 -3.56 5.21 -6.35
N HIS A 87 -2.57 5.85 -5.72
CA HIS A 87 -1.91 7.07 -6.21
C HIS A 87 -0.38 6.98 -6.17
N LEU A 88 0.18 5.77 -6.31
CA LEU A 88 1.62 5.51 -6.15
C LEU A 88 2.52 6.31 -7.10
N ASN A 89 2.11 6.52 -8.36
CA ASN A 89 2.90 7.31 -9.29
C ASN A 89 2.93 8.79 -8.89
N ARG A 90 1.81 9.35 -8.39
CA ARG A 90 1.80 10.71 -7.81
C ARG A 90 2.72 10.85 -6.61
N ILE A 91 2.80 9.81 -5.77
CA ILE A 91 3.75 9.77 -4.65
C ILE A 91 5.19 9.82 -5.19
N VAL A 92 5.55 8.97 -6.15
CA VAL A 92 6.91 8.98 -6.74
C VAL A 92 7.27 10.33 -7.37
N ARG A 93 6.29 11.03 -7.96
CA ARG A 93 6.48 12.36 -8.55
C ARG A 93 6.52 13.50 -7.53
N GLY A 94 6.29 13.26 -6.25
CA GLY A 94 6.23 14.32 -5.25
C GLY A 94 4.97 15.20 -5.33
N GLU A 95 3.91 14.72 -5.98
CA GLU A 95 2.66 15.48 -6.27
C GLU A 95 1.51 15.10 -5.33
N PHE A 96 1.75 14.17 -4.39
CA PHE A 96 0.74 13.67 -3.48
C PHE A 96 0.67 14.52 -2.21
N PRO A 97 -0.51 14.93 -1.72
CA PRO A 97 -0.59 15.74 -0.50
C PRO A 97 -0.07 14.98 0.72
N GLU A 98 0.97 15.48 1.37
CA GLU A 98 1.61 14.83 2.52
C GLU A 98 0.62 14.56 3.67
N ASP A 99 -0.31 15.49 3.91
CA ASP A 99 -1.32 15.39 4.97
C ASP A 99 -2.32 14.25 4.75
N LYS A 100 -2.41 13.73 3.52
CA LYS A 100 -3.23 12.57 3.15
C LYS A 100 -2.52 11.24 3.30
N LEU A 101 -1.20 11.24 3.49
CA LEU A 101 -0.48 10.02 3.85
C LEU A 101 -0.67 9.67 5.33
N PRO A 102 -0.73 8.36 5.66
CA PRO A 102 -0.57 7.87 7.01
C PRO A 102 0.70 8.41 7.68
N LYS A 103 0.64 8.65 9.00
CA LYS A 103 1.72 9.30 9.74
C LYS A 103 3.06 8.56 9.60
N HIS A 104 3.04 7.23 9.54
CA HIS A 104 4.25 6.39 9.41
C HIS A 104 4.96 6.52 8.05
N LEU A 105 4.30 7.13 7.05
CA LEU A 105 4.83 7.29 5.69
C LEU A 105 5.33 8.71 5.38
N ARG A 106 4.92 9.71 6.16
CA ARG A 106 5.18 11.13 5.85
C ARG A 106 6.67 11.49 5.86
N GLU A 107 7.46 10.91 6.76
CA GLU A 107 8.91 11.18 6.80
C GLU A 107 9.60 10.65 5.55
N ILE A 108 9.38 9.37 5.22
CA ILE A 108 9.93 8.73 4.01
C ILE A 108 9.52 9.52 2.76
N TYR A 109 8.25 9.94 2.69
CA TYR A 109 7.75 10.74 1.59
C TYR A 109 8.49 12.08 1.45
N ARG A 110 8.67 12.81 2.56
CA ARG A 110 9.39 14.10 2.57
C ARG A 110 10.85 13.95 2.18
N GLU A 111 11.52 12.90 2.62
CA GLU A 111 12.94 12.66 2.34
C GLU A 111 13.18 12.20 0.90
N ARG A 112 12.33 11.32 0.38
CA ARG A 112 12.59 10.64 -0.90
C ARG A 112 11.91 11.26 -2.11
N TYR A 113 10.79 11.96 -1.94
CA TYR A 113 9.94 12.37 -3.07
C TYR A 113 9.51 13.85 -3.05
N LEU A 114 9.36 14.49 -1.89
CA LEU A 114 8.88 15.88 -1.82
C LEU A 114 9.96 16.96 -2.12
N LYS A 115 11.24 16.57 -2.09
CA LYS A 115 12.40 17.48 -2.25
C LYS A 115 13.28 17.16 -3.46
N LYS A 116 12.84 16.25 -4.33
CA LYS A 116 13.56 15.92 -5.57
C LYS A 116 13.29 16.92 -6.68
#